data_AF-A0A524JIH9-F1
#
_entry.id   AF-A0A524JIH9-F1
#
_cell.length_a   1.000
_cell.length_b   1.000
_cell.length_c   1.000
_cell.angle_alpha   90.00
_cell.angle_beta   90.00
_cell.angle_gamma   90.00
#
_symmetry.space_group_name_H-M   'P 1'
#
loop_
_entity.id
_entity.type
_entity.pdbx_description
1 polymer ?
#
loop_
_entity_poly.entity_id
_entity_poly.type
_entity_poly.pdbx_seq_one_letter_code
_entity_poly.pdbx_strand_id
1 'polypeptide(L)' 'IPLDKPINQTGLMFEQDTFYLPENIGFTKDGLQLLYNPYEVASYADGTIVLTLSYQEVGPFLSDKVQ' A
#
# COMPACT_ATOMS: atom_id res chain seq x y z
N ILE A 1 -8.09 5.57 3.18
CA ILE A 1 -8.86 5.81 1.93
C ILE A 1 -9.78 6.98 2.20
N PRO A 2 -9.84 8.00 1.31
CA PRO A 2 -10.73 9.14 1.53
C PRO A 2 -12.18 8.67 1.71
N LEU A 3 -12.89 9.20 2.72
CA LEU A 3 -14.25 8.76 3.05
C LEU A 3 -15.29 9.25 2.02
N ASP A 4 -15.11 10.47 1.51
CA ASP A 4 -16.10 11.15 0.67
C ASP A 4 -15.64 11.31 -0.79
N LYS A 5 -14.51 10.71 -1.16
CA LYS A 5 -13.82 10.93 -2.44
C LYS A 5 -13.25 9.62 -2.99
N PRO A 6 -13.19 9.45 -4.32
CA PRO A 6 -12.52 8.31 -4.91
C PRO A 6 -11.04 8.29 -4.53
N ILE A 7 -10.47 7.10 -4.39
CA ILE A 7 -9.09 6.92 -3.94
C ILE A 7 -8.09 7.61 -4.87
N ASN A 8 -8.36 7.65 -6.17
CA ASN A 8 -7.45 8.28 -7.13
C ASN A 8 -7.37 9.80 -7.01
N GLN A 9 -8.21 10.44 -6.18
CA GLN A 9 -7.99 11.85 -5.80
C GLN A 9 -6.72 12.06 -4.95
N THR A 10 -6.10 11.01 -4.42
CA THR A 10 -4.81 11.11 -3.75
C THR A 10 -3.63 11.30 -4.71
N GLY A 11 -3.88 11.33 -6.03
CA GLY A 11 -2.83 11.36 -7.06
C GLY A 11 -2.30 9.98 -7.44
N LEU A 12 -2.93 8.92 -6.91
CA LEU A 12 -2.68 7.53 -7.30
C LEU A 12 -3.64 7.12 -8.42
N MET A 13 -3.30 6.02 -9.11
CA MET A 13 -4.00 5.51 -10.29
C MET A 13 -4.37 4.04 -10.10
N PHE A 14 -5.16 3.74 -9.06
CA PHE A 14 -5.71 2.40 -8.85
C PHE A 14 -6.76 2.05 -9.90
N GLU A 15 -6.68 0.82 -10.43
CA GLU A 15 -7.74 0.28 -11.28
C GLU A 15 -9.09 0.29 -10.55
N GLN A 16 -10.15 0.68 -11.27
CA GLN A 16 -11.52 0.73 -10.76
C GLN A 16 -11.72 1.60 -9.50
N ASP A 17 -10.83 2.57 -9.25
CA ASP A 17 -10.86 3.41 -8.04
C ASP A 17 -10.89 2.58 -6.74
N THR A 18 -10.30 1.39 -6.76
CA THR A 18 -10.35 0.44 -5.65
C THR A 18 -8.94 0.13 -5.14
N PHE A 19 -8.75 0.23 -3.83
CA PHE A 19 -7.50 -0.14 -3.20
C PHE A 19 -7.24 -1.64 -3.33
N TYR A 20 -6.02 -2.01 -3.72
CA TYR A 20 -5.52 -3.38 -3.67
C TYR A 20 -4.09 -3.41 -3.14
N LEU A 21 -3.69 -4.55 -2.58
CA LEU A 21 -2.33 -4.76 -2.07
C LEU A 21 -1.35 -4.94 -3.23
N PRO A 22 -0.12 -4.40 -3.15
CA PRO A 22 0.88 -4.64 -4.18
C PRO A 22 1.38 -6.08 -4.14
N GLU A 23 1.99 -6.53 -5.23
CA GLU A 23 2.64 -7.84 -5.27
C GLU A 23 3.89 -7.90 -4.36
N ASN A 24 4.53 -6.76 -4.11
CA ASN A 24 5.75 -6.68 -3.30
C ASN A 24 5.43 -6.17 -1.89
N ILE A 25 5.41 -7.10 -0.93
CA ILE A 25 5.17 -6.83 0.48
C ILE A 25 6.34 -7.41 1.29
N GLY A 26 6.86 -6.62 2.24
CA GLY A 26 8.00 -7.03 3.08
C GLY A 26 7.82 -6.63 4.54
N PHE A 27 8.46 -7.39 5.44
CA PHE A 27 8.58 -7.01 6.84
C PHE A 27 9.87 -6.20 7.04
N THR A 28 9.75 -5.09 7.74
CA THR A 28 10.87 -4.20 8.11
C THR A 28 10.88 -4.00 9.61
N LYS A 29 11.94 -3.38 10.14
CA LYS A 29 11.98 -3.04 11.58
C LYS A 29 10.86 -2.07 12.00
N ASP A 30 10.39 -1.25 11.06
CA ASP A 30 9.43 -0.18 11.32
C ASP A 30 7.97 -0.62 11.07
N GLY A 31 7.77 -1.76 10.37
CA GLY A 31 6.44 -2.26 10.05
C GLY A 31 6.37 -3.09 8.77
N LEU A 32 5.14 -3.34 8.32
CA LEU A 32 4.85 -3.97 7.03
C LEU A 32 5.01 -2.93 5.92
N GLN A 33 5.93 -3.17 5.00
CA GLN A 33 6.20 -2.31 3.86
C GLN A 33 5.46 -2.84 2.63
N LEU A 34 4.66 -1.98 2.02
CA LEU A 34 3.99 -2.18 0.74
C LEU A 34 4.75 -1.41 -0.32
N LEU A 35 5.19 -2.09 -1.38
CA LEU A 35 5.96 -1.51 -2.47
C LEU A 35 5.21 -1.66 -3.78
N TYR A 36 4.68 -0.54 -4.28
CA TYR A 36 4.07 -0.48 -5.60
C TYR A 36 5.12 -0.06 -6.62
N ASN A 37 5.34 -0.91 -7.62
CA ASN A 37 6.20 -0.58 -8.74
C ASN A 37 5.58 0.54 -9.60
N PRO A 38 6.41 1.26 -10.36
CA PRO A 38 5.92 2.19 -11.35
C PRO A 38 4.96 1.48 -12.32
N TYR A 39 3.93 2.18 -12.78
CA TYR A 39 2.79 1.65 -13.56
C TYR A 39 1.77 0.80 -12.81
N GLU A 40 2.01 0.40 -11.54
CA GLU A 40 0.94 -0.25 -10.76
C GLU A 40 -0.12 0.77 -10.35
N VAL A 41 0.28 1.85 -9.67
CA VAL A 41 -0.63 2.85 -9.10
C VAL A 41 -0.16 4.29 -9.33
N ALA A 42 0.85 4.48 -10.17
CA ALA A 42 1.43 5.78 -10.47
C ALA A 42 2.11 5.74 -11.85
N SER A 43 2.37 6.92 -12.44
CA SER A 43 3.12 6.97 -13.70
C SER A 43 4.58 6.59 -13.48
N TYR A 44 5.28 6.18 -14.53
CA TYR A 44 6.71 5.87 -14.43
C TYR A 44 7.55 7.02 -13.89
N ALA A 45 7.20 8.25 -14.26
CA ALA A 45 7.88 9.46 -13.80
C ALA A 45 7.74 9.69 -12.29
N ASP A 46 6.68 9.18 -11.66
CA ASP A 46 6.46 9.27 -10.22
C ASP A 46 7.26 8.22 -9.43
N GLY A 47 7.75 7.18 -10.12
CA GLY A 47 8.58 6.14 -9.54
C GLY A 47 7.82 5.16 -8.64
N THR A 48 8.56 4.46 -7.79
CA THR A 48 8.03 3.46 -6.85
C THR A 48 7.34 4.16 -5.68
N ILE A 49 6.13 3.72 -5.32
CA ILE A 49 5.43 4.18 -4.13
C ILE A 49 5.67 3.19 -2.99
N VAL A 50 6.11 3.70 -1.84
CA VAL A 50 6.38 2.91 -0.64
C VAL A 50 5.47 3.36 0.49
N LEU A 51 4.71 2.43 1.05
CA LEU A 51 3.90 2.67 2.25
C LEU A 51 4.39 1.77 3.37
N THR A 52 4.60 2.34 4.56
CA THR A 52 4.94 1.58 5.77
C THR A 52 3.75 1.62 6.72
N LEU A 53 3.20 0.45 7.01
CA LEU A 53 2.12 0.27 7.97
C LEU A 53 2.72 -0.23 9.29
N SER A 54 2.41 0.44 10.40
CA SER A 54 2.97 0.06 11.68
C SER A 54 2.43 -1.30 12.14
N TYR A 55 3.22 -2.06 12.88
CA TYR A 55 2.77 -3.34 13.45
C TYR A 55 1.57 -3.21 14.38
N GLN A 56 1.39 -2.04 15.01
CA GLN A 56 0.22 -1.77 15.85
C GLN A 56 -1.08 -1.77 15.03
N GLU A 57 -1.02 -1.24 13.81
CA GLU A 57 -2.18 -1.15 12.91
C GLU A 57 -2.45 -2.48 12.19
N VAL A 58 -1.39 -3.17 11.74
CA VAL A 58 -1.54 -4.39 10.94
C VAL A 58 -1.62 -5.68 11.76
N GLY A 59 -1.25 -5.64 13.04
CA GLY A 59 -1.20 -6.81 13.91
C GLY A 59 -2.44 -7.72 13.84
N PRO A 60 -3.68 -7.18 13.88
CA PRO A 60 -4.90 -7.99 13.77
C PRO A 60 -5.08 -8.73 12.44
N PHE A 61 -4.35 -8.33 11.40
CA PHE A 61 -4.43 -8.88 10.04
C PHE A 61 -3.27 -9.82 9.72
N LEU A 62 -2.26 -9.91 10.59
CA LEU A 62 -1.13 -10.81 10.43
C LEU A 62 -1.43 -12.15 11.10
N SER A 63 -1.07 -13.25 10.43
CA SER A 63 -1.21 -14.60 10.98
C SER A 63 -0.24 -14.85 12.14
N ASP A 64 -0.63 -15.68 13.12
CA ASP A 64 0.16 -15.99 14.33
C ASP A 64 1.58 -16.52 14.06
N LYS A 65 1.86 -17.06 12.85
CA LYS A 65 3.20 -17.50 12.46
C LYS A 65 4.18 -16.36 12.14
N VAL A 66 3.69 -15.13 12.11
CA VAL A 66 4.45 -13.92 11.77
C VAL A 66 4.78 -13.10 13.04
N GLN A 67 4.14 -13.41 14.18
CA GLN A 67 4.47 -12.83 15.49
C GLN A 67 5.62 -13.52 16.20
#